data_AF-A0A7K2QPT3-F1
#
_entry.id   AF-A0A7K2QPT3-F1
#
_cell.length_a   1.000
_cell.length_b   1.000
_cell.length_c   1.000
_cell.angle_alpha   90.00
_cell.angle_beta   90.00
_cell.angle_gamma   90.00
#
_symmetry.space_group_name_H-M   'P 1'
#
loop_
_entity.id
_entity.type
_entity.pdbx_description
1 polymer ?
#
loop_
_entity_poly.entity_id
_entity_poly.type
_entity_poly.pdbx_seq_one_letter_code
_entity_poly.pdbx_strand_id
1 'polypeptide(L)'
;TPTPGLEIAYRYQPAEAAGEVGGDWFDVIPLPGDKTALVVGDVMGSGINAAATMGQLRTAARTLAELELDPATVLTRLDHTATGLGHTMATCVIAVYDPHRGRCRIATAGHLPPVRTSPGRPPELLDLPTGAPLGVGGVPFEAAALDLDVGDQLVLYTDGLVETRDEDIDVRLRALTALLHDPGRPLEETCDLLLAELRRPEGRDDVALLVARTRPLPGASQS
;
A
#
# COMPACT_ATOMS: atom_id res chain seq x y z
N THR A 1 -16.29 2.73 -6.67
CA THR A 1 -15.95 3.79 -7.65
C THR A 1 -15.17 3.15 -8.78
N PRO A 2 -15.37 3.51 -10.06
CA PRO A 2 -14.65 2.85 -11.15
C PRO A 2 -13.14 3.08 -11.01
N THR A 3 -12.37 2.01 -11.21
CA THR A 3 -10.91 2.01 -11.30
C THR A 3 -10.52 1.43 -12.66
N PRO A 4 -10.64 2.23 -13.74
CA PRO A 4 -10.42 1.70 -15.08
C PRO A 4 -9.01 1.10 -15.21
N GLY A 5 -8.94 -0.07 -15.85
CA GLY A 5 -7.67 -0.79 -16.01
C GLY A 5 -7.15 -1.45 -14.73
N LEU A 6 -7.91 -1.47 -13.62
CA LEU A 6 -7.57 -2.18 -12.39
C LEU A 6 -8.75 -3.01 -11.85
N GLU A 7 -8.44 -4.25 -11.47
CA GLU A 7 -9.22 -5.04 -10.53
C GLU A 7 -8.57 -4.93 -9.15
N ILE A 8 -9.35 -4.71 -8.09
CA ILE A 8 -8.81 -4.46 -6.75
C ILE A 8 -9.55 -5.32 -5.74
N ALA A 9 -8.80 -5.94 -4.83
CA ALA A 9 -9.31 -6.49 -3.58
C ALA A 9 -8.49 -5.93 -2.41
N TYR A 10 -9.11 -5.87 -1.24
CA TYR A 10 -8.44 -5.41 -0.03
C TYR A 10 -9.00 -6.11 1.20
N ARG A 11 -8.23 -6.09 2.29
CA ARG A 11 -8.67 -6.50 3.61
C ARG A 11 -8.19 -5.49 4.64
N TYR A 12 -9.04 -5.26 5.62
CA TYR A 12 -8.68 -4.54 6.83
C TYR A 12 -9.07 -5.39 8.02
N GLN A 13 -8.10 -5.70 8.87
CA GLN A 13 -8.30 -6.54 10.03
C GLN A 13 -7.79 -5.80 11.26
N PRO A 14 -8.69 -5.30 12.13
CA PRO A 14 -8.25 -4.57 13.30
C PRO A 14 -7.61 -5.48 14.35
N ALA A 15 -6.79 -4.91 15.23
CA ALA A 15 -6.26 -5.58 16.41
C ALA A 15 -7.39 -6.08 17.33
N GLU A 16 -7.24 -7.27 17.91
CA GLU A 16 -8.31 -7.94 18.69
C GLU A 16 -8.52 -7.35 20.10
N ALA A 17 -7.66 -6.44 20.55
CA ALA A 17 -7.80 -5.80 21.86
C ALA A 17 -8.99 -4.83 21.86
N ALA A 18 -10.06 -5.19 22.59
CA ALA A 18 -11.28 -4.40 22.70
C ALA A 18 -10.99 -2.95 23.11
N GLY A 19 -11.09 -2.02 22.15
CA GLY A 19 -10.93 -0.57 22.37
C GLY A 19 -9.74 0.07 21.64
N GLU A 20 -8.87 -0.71 20.99
CA GLU A 20 -7.83 -0.16 20.11
C GLU A 20 -8.44 0.11 18.73
N VAL A 21 -8.50 1.39 18.35
CA VAL A 21 -8.76 1.80 16.97
C VAL A 21 -7.40 1.93 16.30
N GLY A 22 -7.28 1.37 15.10
CA GLY A 22 -6.00 1.18 14.46
C GLY A 22 -5.35 2.40 13.82
N GLY A 23 -4.02 2.32 13.70
CA GLY A 23 -3.18 3.29 12.98
C GLY A 23 -3.12 3.02 11.47
N ASP A 24 -3.41 1.79 11.06
CA ASP A 24 -3.40 1.33 9.67
C ASP A 24 -4.51 1.94 8.82
N TRP A 25 -4.18 2.25 7.57
CA TRP A 25 -5.17 2.56 6.55
C TRP A 25 -4.75 2.09 5.17
N PHE A 26 -5.76 1.96 4.31
CA PHE A 26 -5.57 1.96 2.87
C PHE A 26 -6.55 2.94 2.21
N ASP A 27 -6.23 3.38 1.00
CA ASP A 27 -7.18 4.11 0.18
C ASP A 27 -7.02 3.80 -1.32
N VAL A 28 -8.15 3.87 -2.03
CA VAL A 28 -8.22 3.75 -3.49
C VAL A 28 -8.91 5.00 -4.01
N ILE A 29 -8.14 5.84 -4.69
CA ILE A 29 -8.55 7.19 -5.06
C ILE A 29 -8.52 7.28 -6.60
N PRO A 30 -9.69 7.31 -7.26
CA PRO A 30 -9.78 7.59 -8.68
C PRO A 30 -9.33 9.02 -8.96
N LEU A 31 -8.55 9.20 -10.00
CA LEU A 31 -7.95 10.47 -10.40
C LEU A 31 -8.36 10.84 -11.84
N PRO A 32 -8.17 12.10 -12.26
CA PRO A 32 -8.39 12.50 -13.64
C PRO A 32 -7.60 11.65 -14.65
N GLY A 33 -8.19 11.44 -15.83
CA GLY A 33 -7.56 10.66 -16.91
C GLY A 33 -7.52 9.16 -16.64
N ASP A 34 -8.52 8.61 -15.96
CA ASP A 34 -8.67 7.19 -15.60
C ASP A 34 -7.58 6.63 -14.67
N LYS A 35 -6.68 7.48 -14.19
CA LYS A 35 -5.64 7.08 -13.24
C LYS A 35 -6.26 6.68 -11.90
N THR A 36 -5.52 5.87 -11.14
CA THR A 36 -5.92 5.50 -9.78
C THR A 36 -4.71 5.62 -8.85
N ALA A 37 -4.87 6.31 -7.73
CA ALA A 37 -3.92 6.27 -6.63
C ALA A 37 -4.31 5.16 -5.63
N LEU A 38 -3.34 4.36 -5.25
CA LEU A 38 -3.39 3.33 -4.22
C LEU A 38 -2.51 3.80 -3.07
N VAL A 39 -3.04 3.80 -1.86
CA VAL A 39 -2.32 4.23 -0.66
C VAL A 39 -2.45 3.15 0.39
N VAL A 40 -1.35 2.84 1.06
CA VAL A 40 -1.32 2.07 2.31
C VAL A 40 -0.39 2.80 3.26
N GLY A 41 -0.76 2.86 4.53
CA GLY A 41 0.14 3.37 5.55
C GLY A 41 -0.28 2.94 6.94
N ASP A 42 0.59 3.21 7.88
CA ASP A 42 0.45 2.86 9.28
C ASP A 42 0.96 4.02 10.15
N VAL A 43 0.19 4.37 11.17
CA VAL A 43 0.55 5.36 12.17
C VAL A 43 1.09 4.66 13.40
N MET A 44 2.32 4.99 13.78
CA MET A 44 2.97 4.43 14.97
C MET A 44 2.14 4.68 16.23
N GLY A 45 1.86 3.60 16.96
CA GLY A 45 1.10 3.58 18.20
C GLY A 45 -0.34 3.11 18.02
N SER A 46 -1.09 2.99 19.11
CA SER A 46 -2.46 2.46 19.09
C SER A 46 -3.46 3.39 19.78
N GLY A 47 -4.75 3.14 19.55
CA GLY A 47 -5.85 3.80 20.23
C GLY A 47 -6.27 5.13 19.60
N ILE A 48 -7.05 5.92 20.35
CA ILE A 48 -7.80 7.05 19.79
C ILE A 48 -6.92 8.14 19.14
N ASN A 49 -5.70 8.34 19.65
CA ASN A 49 -4.77 9.33 19.10
C ASN A 49 -4.19 8.85 17.76
N ALA A 50 -3.78 7.58 17.68
CA ALA A 50 -3.28 6.99 16.43
C ALA A 50 -4.38 7.01 15.36
N ALA A 51 -5.60 6.63 15.72
CA ALA A 51 -6.76 6.69 14.83
C ALA A 51 -7.10 8.11 14.36
N ALA A 52 -7.00 9.10 15.24
CA ALA A 52 -7.22 10.51 14.88
C ALA A 52 -6.15 11.03 13.92
N THR A 53 -4.88 10.68 14.13
CA THR A 53 -3.79 11.02 13.21
C THR A 53 -3.95 10.30 11.87
N MET A 54 -4.27 9.01 11.88
CA MET A 54 -4.56 8.21 10.68
C MET A 54 -5.66 8.85 9.84
N GLY A 55 -6.79 9.22 10.47
CA GLY A 55 -7.89 9.87 9.75
C GLY A 55 -7.48 11.19 9.09
N GLN A 56 -6.63 11.98 9.75
CA GLN A 56 -6.11 13.23 9.21
C GLN A 56 -5.11 13.00 8.06
N LEU A 57 -4.16 12.06 8.22
CA LEU A 57 -3.21 11.72 7.17
C LEU A 57 -3.89 11.09 5.96
N ARG A 58 -4.85 10.19 6.16
CA ARG A 58 -5.65 9.60 5.08
C ARG A 58 -6.41 10.68 4.30
N THR A 59 -7.04 11.61 5.01
CA THR A 59 -7.78 12.72 4.37
C THR A 59 -6.83 13.62 3.59
N ALA A 60 -5.68 13.99 4.17
CA ALA A 60 -4.66 14.78 3.49
C ALA A 60 -4.11 14.06 2.25
N ALA A 61 -3.81 12.75 2.35
CA ALA A 61 -3.29 11.95 1.25
C ALA A 61 -4.26 11.93 0.07
N ARG A 62 -5.55 11.72 0.35
CA ARG A 62 -6.62 11.78 -0.65
C ARG A 62 -6.67 13.13 -1.36
N THR A 63 -6.74 14.23 -0.61
CA THR A 63 -6.77 15.58 -1.20
C THR A 63 -5.52 15.88 -2.02
N LEU A 64 -4.34 15.49 -1.54
CA LEU A 64 -3.08 15.72 -2.25
C LEU A 64 -2.97 14.89 -3.53
N ALA A 65 -3.47 13.65 -3.52
CA ALA A 65 -3.51 12.79 -4.72
C ALA A 65 -4.48 13.35 -5.77
N GLU A 66 -5.65 13.86 -5.36
CA GLU A 66 -6.64 14.48 -6.24
C GLU A 66 -6.11 15.73 -6.98
N LEU A 67 -5.07 16.37 -6.44
CA LEU A 67 -4.35 17.48 -7.10
C LEU A 67 -3.35 17.01 -8.17
N GLU A 68 -3.34 15.73 -8.52
CA GLU A 68 -2.43 15.09 -9.49
C GLU A 68 -0.95 15.35 -9.21
N LEU A 69 -0.59 15.47 -7.93
CA LEU A 69 0.79 15.66 -7.51
C LEU A 69 1.59 14.38 -7.71
N ASP A 70 2.89 14.55 -7.95
CA ASP A 70 3.83 13.43 -7.96
C ASP A 70 3.83 12.68 -6.61
N PRO A 71 3.88 11.34 -6.57
CA PRO A 71 3.90 10.56 -5.32
C PRO A 71 4.92 11.05 -4.28
N ALA A 72 6.14 11.44 -4.70
CA ALA A 72 7.15 11.96 -3.78
C ALA A 72 6.75 13.33 -3.20
N THR A 73 6.07 14.16 -3.99
CA THR A 73 5.52 15.45 -3.53
C THR A 73 4.37 15.24 -2.55
N VAL A 74 3.52 14.23 -2.78
CA VAL A 74 2.47 13.84 -1.83
C VAL A 74 3.09 13.46 -0.49
N LEU A 75 4.08 12.57 -0.47
CA LEU A 75 4.77 12.16 0.76
C LEU A 75 5.46 13.33 1.46
N THR A 76 6.13 14.22 0.72
CA THR A 76 6.75 15.42 1.29
C THR A 76 5.73 16.31 2.02
N ARG A 77 4.53 16.47 1.45
CA ARG A 77 3.48 17.27 2.07
C ARG A 77 2.83 16.55 3.25
N LEU A 78 2.67 15.23 3.17
CA LEU A 78 2.21 14.41 4.29
C LEU A 78 3.19 14.42 5.46
N ASP A 79 4.49 14.45 5.22
CA ASP A 79 5.54 14.57 6.24
C ASP A 79 5.41 15.89 7.03
N HIS A 80 5.18 16.99 6.32
CA HIS A 80 4.88 18.27 6.95
C HIS A 80 3.57 18.23 7.76
N THR A 81 2.53 17.56 7.25
CA THR A 81 1.28 17.35 7.99
C THR A 81 1.53 16.56 9.27
N ALA A 82 2.22 15.41 9.20
CA ALA A 82 2.55 14.56 10.34
C ALA A 82 3.34 15.33 11.41
N THR A 83 4.32 16.14 11.00
CA THR A 83 5.07 17.03 11.90
C THR A 83 4.14 18.00 12.64
N GLY A 84 3.19 18.62 11.93
CA GLY A 84 2.24 19.57 12.50
C GLY A 84 1.20 18.95 13.45
N LEU A 85 0.98 17.64 13.39
CA LEU A 85 0.04 16.91 14.27
C LEU A 85 0.64 16.54 15.64
N GLY A 86 1.87 16.98 15.94
CA GLY A 86 2.53 16.75 17.23
C GLY A 86 3.63 15.70 17.17
N HIS A 87 4.40 15.67 16.07
CA HIS A 87 5.53 14.74 15.88
C HIS A 87 5.14 13.25 15.94
N THR A 88 3.98 12.90 15.39
CA THR A 88 3.63 11.50 15.16
C THR A 88 4.44 10.94 13.99
N MET A 89 4.82 9.67 14.10
CA MET A 89 5.50 8.94 13.04
C MET A 89 4.51 8.05 12.29
N ALA A 90 4.63 7.97 10.98
CA ALA A 90 3.82 7.06 10.16
C ALA A 90 4.61 6.53 8.97
N THR A 91 4.39 5.27 8.61
CA THR A 91 4.86 4.73 7.33
C THR A 91 3.78 4.93 6.26
N CYS A 92 4.19 5.10 5.01
CA CYS A 92 3.24 5.27 3.91
C CYS A 92 3.86 4.85 2.57
N VAL A 93 3.08 4.16 1.75
CA VAL A 93 3.33 3.95 0.33
C VAL A 93 2.18 4.54 -0.47
N ILE A 94 2.52 5.24 -1.55
CA ILE A 94 1.55 5.75 -2.52
C ILE A 94 1.99 5.36 -3.92
N ALA A 95 1.07 4.74 -4.67
CA ALA A 95 1.26 4.29 -6.04
C ALA A 95 0.18 4.89 -6.94
N VAL A 96 0.56 5.60 -8.00
CA VAL A 96 -0.35 6.19 -8.98
C VAL A 96 -0.21 5.42 -10.29
N TYR A 97 -1.25 4.69 -10.67
CA TYR A 97 -1.30 3.92 -11.91
C TYR A 97 -2.00 4.71 -13.02
N ASP A 98 -1.35 4.79 -14.18
CA ASP A 98 -1.89 5.30 -15.44
C ASP A 98 -2.20 4.12 -16.38
N PRO A 99 -3.48 3.76 -16.54
CA PRO A 99 -3.86 2.61 -17.35
C PRO A 99 -3.65 2.82 -18.85
N HIS A 100 -3.57 4.07 -19.32
CA HIS A 100 -3.33 4.39 -20.74
C HIS A 100 -1.88 4.16 -21.14
N ARG A 101 -0.97 4.22 -20.17
CA ARG A 101 0.47 3.99 -20.37
C ARG A 101 0.96 2.66 -19.82
N GLY A 102 0.13 1.93 -19.07
CA GLY A 102 0.56 0.73 -18.33
C GLY A 102 1.66 1.05 -17.32
N ARG A 103 1.66 2.26 -16.74
CA ARG A 103 2.77 2.76 -15.93
C ARG A 103 2.32 3.20 -14.55
N CYS A 104 3.04 2.78 -13.53
CA CYS A 104 2.85 3.17 -12.15
C CYS A 104 3.99 4.09 -11.70
N ARG A 105 3.67 5.18 -11.00
CA ARG A 105 4.65 5.94 -10.20
C ARG A 105 4.43 5.61 -8.74
N ILE A 106 5.48 5.24 -8.02
CA ILE A 106 5.37 4.83 -6.62
C ILE A 106 6.43 5.53 -5.78
N ALA A 107 6.09 5.89 -4.54
CA ALA A 107 7.03 6.39 -3.55
C ALA A 107 6.73 5.78 -2.18
N THR A 108 7.76 5.65 -1.35
CA THR A 108 7.66 5.08 0.01
C THR A 108 8.23 6.03 1.06
N ALA A 109 7.62 6.04 2.23
CA ALA A 109 8.08 6.72 3.44
C ALA A 109 8.19 5.69 4.56
N GLY A 110 9.38 5.13 4.76
CA GLY A 110 9.67 4.13 5.80
C GLY A 110 8.84 2.84 5.74
N HIS A 111 8.11 2.61 4.65
CA HIS A 111 7.16 1.50 4.52
C HIS A 111 7.84 0.24 3.97
N LEU A 112 7.30 -0.94 4.31
CA LEU A 112 7.81 -2.21 3.80
C LEU A 112 7.70 -2.29 2.27
N PRO A 113 8.64 -2.98 1.60
CA PRO A 113 8.67 -3.05 0.15
C PRO A 113 7.41 -3.75 -0.40
N PRO A 114 6.67 -3.09 -1.31
CA PRO A 114 5.56 -3.74 -2.02
C PRO A 114 6.01 -4.97 -2.80
N VAL A 115 5.08 -5.88 -3.09
CA VAL A 115 5.34 -7.02 -3.97
C VAL A 115 4.74 -6.76 -5.35
N ARG A 116 5.52 -6.99 -6.41
CA ARG A 116 5.01 -7.15 -7.77
C ARG A 116 4.92 -8.62 -8.12
N THR A 117 3.81 -9.02 -8.72
CA THR A 117 3.68 -10.33 -9.37
C THR A 117 3.40 -10.12 -10.85
N SER A 118 3.97 -11.01 -11.68
CA SER A 118 3.75 -11.00 -13.13
C SER A 118 3.48 -12.42 -13.61
N PRO A 119 2.53 -12.65 -14.52
CA PRO A 119 2.27 -13.98 -15.08
C PRO A 119 3.56 -14.63 -15.63
N GLY A 120 3.88 -15.83 -15.14
CA GLY A 120 5.06 -16.58 -15.58
C GLY A 120 6.41 -16.10 -15.02
N ARG A 121 6.42 -15.14 -14.09
CA ARG A 121 7.62 -14.69 -13.38
C ARG A 121 7.48 -14.90 -11.88
N PRO A 122 8.58 -15.12 -11.14
CA PRO A 122 8.52 -15.16 -9.69
C PRO A 122 8.06 -13.81 -9.12
N PRO A 123 7.29 -13.78 -8.03
CA PRO A 123 7.02 -12.57 -7.26
C PRO A 123 8.30 -11.88 -6.82
N GLU A 124 8.28 -10.55 -6.80
CA GLU A 124 9.45 -9.71 -6.52
C GLU A 124 9.08 -8.61 -5.52
N LEU A 125 9.89 -8.46 -4.46
CA LEU A 125 9.85 -7.28 -3.60
C LEU A 125 10.46 -6.11 -4.36
N LEU A 126 9.74 -5.00 -4.44
CA LEU A 126 10.21 -3.84 -5.18
C LEU A 126 11.37 -3.16 -4.45
N ASP A 127 12.50 -3.03 -5.14
CA ASP A 127 13.63 -2.20 -4.71
C ASP A 127 13.32 -0.73 -5.04
N LEU A 128 12.84 0.00 -4.05
CA LEU A 128 12.41 1.39 -4.18
C LEU A 128 13.31 2.29 -3.33
N PRO A 129 13.54 3.56 -3.74
CA PRO A 129 14.18 4.54 -2.88
C PRO A 129 13.45 4.61 -1.53
N THR A 130 14.16 4.26 -0.46
CA THR A 130 13.61 4.26 0.90
C THR A 130 13.70 5.66 1.49
N GLY A 131 12.56 6.26 1.82
CA GLY A 131 12.50 7.46 2.64
C GLY A 131 12.45 7.14 4.13
N ALA A 132 12.67 8.15 4.99
CA ALA A 132 12.35 8.04 6.41
C ALA A 132 10.82 7.95 6.62
N PRO A 133 10.33 7.42 7.75
CA PRO A 133 8.91 7.54 8.11
C PRO A 133 8.48 9.01 8.14
N LEU A 134 7.22 9.26 7.80
CA LEU A 134 6.60 10.58 7.90
C LEU A 134 6.72 11.12 9.33
N GLY A 135 6.98 12.41 9.49
CA GLY A 135 7.13 13.10 10.78
C GLY A 135 8.54 13.03 11.36
N VAL A 136 9.44 12.21 10.80
CA VAL A 136 10.87 12.16 11.18
C VAL A 136 11.68 13.24 10.48
N GLY A 137 11.36 13.52 9.21
CA GLY A 137 12.13 14.39 8.34
C GLY A 137 13.54 13.86 8.03
N GLY A 138 14.39 14.74 7.50
CA GLY A 138 15.83 14.50 7.32
C GLY A 138 16.27 14.01 5.94
N VAL A 139 15.38 13.46 5.12
CA VAL A 139 15.69 13.04 3.73
C VAL A 139 14.53 13.34 2.78
N PRO A 140 14.79 13.70 1.51
CA PRO A 140 13.74 13.85 0.51
C PRO A 140 13.14 12.48 0.14
N PHE A 141 11.85 12.47 -0.20
CA PHE A 141 11.21 11.31 -0.81
C PHE A 141 11.47 11.29 -2.32
N GLU A 142 11.62 10.09 -2.88
CA GLU A 142 11.81 9.88 -4.30
C GLU A 142 10.77 8.90 -4.85
N ALA A 143 10.31 9.17 -6.07
CA ALA A 143 9.33 8.34 -6.75
C ALA A 143 10.00 7.53 -7.86
N ALA A 144 9.83 6.21 -7.81
CA ALA A 144 10.21 5.30 -8.88
C ALA A 144 9.09 5.15 -9.91
N ALA A 145 9.43 4.68 -11.09
CA ALA A 145 8.47 4.32 -12.12
C ALA A 145 8.56 2.83 -12.43
N LEU A 146 7.40 2.20 -12.56
CA LEU A 146 7.25 0.78 -12.86
C LEU A 146 6.31 0.63 -14.03
N ASP A 147 6.69 -0.23 -14.97
CA ASP A 147 5.76 -0.71 -15.98
C ASP A 147 5.00 -1.90 -15.38
N LEU A 148 3.67 -1.87 -15.54
CA LEU A 148 2.74 -2.90 -15.10
C LEU A 148 1.93 -3.36 -16.32
N ASP A 149 2.34 -4.49 -16.89
CA ASP A 149 1.65 -5.12 -18.01
C ASP A 149 0.32 -5.70 -17.56
N VAL A 150 -0.61 -5.94 -18.50
CA VAL A 150 -1.91 -6.56 -18.17
C VAL A 150 -1.72 -7.91 -17.49
N GLY A 151 -2.34 -8.08 -16.32
CA GLY A 151 -2.24 -9.27 -15.50
C GLY A 151 -1.19 -9.17 -14.38
N ASP A 152 -0.32 -8.17 -14.43
CA ASP A 152 0.57 -7.84 -13.32
C ASP A 152 -0.25 -7.43 -12.09
N GLN A 153 0.28 -7.72 -10.91
CA GLN A 153 -0.30 -7.29 -9.65
C GLN A 153 0.70 -6.49 -8.83
N LEU A 154 0.16 -5.51 -8.10
CA LEU A 154 0.85 -4.79 -7.05
C LEU A 154 0.17 -5.10 -5.72
N VAL A 155 0.95 -5.57 -4.75
CA VAL A 155 0.51 -5.91 -3.40
C VAL A 155 1.12 -4.91 -2.41
N LEU A 156 0.27 -4.15 -1.75
CA LEU A 156 0.62 -3.18 -0.71
C LEU A 156 0.08 -3.69 0.63
N TYR A 157 0.86 -3.61 1.69
CA TYR A 157 0.50 -4.18 2.98
C TYR A 157 1.21 -3.45 4.12
N THR A 158 0.56 -3.38 5.28
CA THR A 158 1.19 -2.91 6.52
C THR A 158 2.00 -4.02 7.19
N ASP A 159 2.86 -3.61 8.12
CA ASP A 159 3.75 -4.50 8.85
C ASP A 159 3.01 -5.57 9.66
N GLY A 160 1.82 -5.30 10.19
CA GLY A 160 1.00 -6.29 10.91
C GLY A 160 0.68 -7.56 10.12
N LEU A 161 0.84 -7.56 8.78
CA LEU A 161 0.75 -8.78 7.96
C LEU A 161 1.97 -9.69 8.15
N VAL A 162 3.17 -9.12 8.24
CA VAL A 162 4.44 -9.86 8.13
C VAL A 162 5.30 -9.79 9.38
N GLU A 163 5.24 -8.72 10.17
CA GLU A 163 6.00 -8.58 11.40
C GLU A 163 5.43 -9.50 12.49
N THR A 164 6.34 -10.23 13.14
CA THR A 164 6.04 -11.06 14.30
C THR A 164 7.21 -10.98 15.27
N ARG A 165 6.96 -11.25 16.55
CA ARG A 165 8.00 -11.18 17.59
C ARG A 165 9.07 -12.27 17.47
N ASP A 166 8.73 -13.39 16.86
CA ASP A 166 9.53 -14.62 16.93
C ASP A 166 10.26 -14.96 15.62
N GLU A 167 9.99 -14.24 14.53
CA GLU A 167 10.56 -14.52 13.20
C GLU A 167 11.16 -13.26 12.59
N ASP A 168 12.30 -13.45 11.93
CA ASP A 168 12.98 -12.40 11.16
C ASP A 168 12.09 -11.92 10.00
N ILE A 169 12.04 -10.60 9.79
CA ILE A 169 11.28 -9.97 8.71
C ILE A 169 11.63 -10.57 7.35
N ASP A 170 12.88 -10.92 7.09
CA ASP A 170 13.31 -11.50 5.82
C ASP A 170 12.69 -12.89 5.58
N VAL A 171 12.48 -13.68 6.63
CA VAL A 171 11.81 -14.98 6.55
C VAL A 171 10.34 -14.78 6.18
N ARG A 172 9.71 -13.78 6.81
CA ARG A 172 8.30 -13.46 6.64
C ARG A 172 8.00 -12.89 5.26
N LEU A 173 8.87 -12.03 4.72
CA LEU A 173 8.79 -11.51 3.36
C LEU A 173 9.00 -12.62 2.31
N ARG A 174 9.87 -13.60 2.57
CA ARG A 174 9.98 -14.80 1.73
C ARG A 174 8.71 -15.66 1.75
N ALA A 175 8.07 -15.81 2.90
CA ALA A 175 6.80 -16.52 3.00
C ALA A 175 5.70 -15.78 2.21
N LEU A 176 5.60 -14.46 2.36
CA LEU A 176 4.68 -13.62 1.59
C LEU A 176 4.84 -13.81 0.07
N THR A 177 6.07 -13.68 -0.43
CA THR A 177 6.35 -13.85 -1.86
C THR A 177 6.08 -15.27 -2.35
N ALA A 178 6.33 -16.30 -1.53
CA ALA A 178 6.02 -17.69 -1.89
C ALA A 178 4.51 -17.94 -2.08
N LEU A 179 3.66 -17.31 -1.25
CA LEU A 179 2.21 -17.41 -1.32
C LEU A 179 1.62 -16.72 -2.57
N LEU A 180 2.37 -15.79 -3.15
CA LEU A 180 1.99 -14.99 -4.33
C LEU A 180 2.40 -15.60 -5.68
N HIS A 181 2.88 -16.85 -5.70
CA HIS A 181 3.41 -17.49 -6.92
C HIS A 181 2.35 -17.74 -8.01
N ASP A 182 1.07 -17.75 -7.67
CA ASP A 182 -0.03 -17.89 -8.63
C ASP A 182 -0.77 -16.55 -8.84
N PRO A 183 -0.32 -15.72 -9.81
CA PRO A 183 -0.98 -14.45 -10.12
C PRO A 183 -2.34 -14.63 -10.83
N GLY A 184 -2.74 -15.86 -11.18
CA GLY A 184 -4.04 -16.14 -11.79
C GLY A 184 -5.19 -16.22 -10.78
N ARG A 185 -4.88 -16.60 -9.54
CA ARG A 185 -5.85 -16.76 -8.44
C ARG A 185 -6.75 -15.53 -8.27
N PRO A 186 -8.07 -15.66 -8.02
CA PRO A 186 -8.91 -14.51 -7.71
C PRO A 186 -8.32 -13.62 -6.61
N LEU A 187 -8.46 -12.29 -6.74
CA LEU A 187 -7.83 -11.37 -5.79
C LEU A 187 -8.37 -11.52 -4.37
N GLU A 188 -9.67 -11.80 -4.23
CA GLU A 188 -10.29 -12.05 -2.93
C GLU A 188 -9.66 -13.27 -2.23
N GLU A 189 -9.49 -14.38 -2.94
CA GLU A 189 -8.84 -15.59 -2.43
C GLU A 189 -7.35 -15.37 -2.15
N THR A 190 -6.71 -14.47 -2.89
CA THR A 190 -5.31 -14.08 -2.64
C THR A 190 -5.22 -13.34 -1.32
N CYS A 191 -6.08 -12.34 -1.09
CA CYS A 191 -6.14 -11.61 0.17
C CYS A 191 -6.44 -12.54 1.35
N ASP A 192 -7.41 -13.45 1.21
CA ASP A 192 -7.79 -14.39 2.27
C ASP A 192 -6.66 -15.37 2.57
N LEU A 193 -5.94 -15.88 1.55
CA LEU A 193 -4.76 -16.71 1.76
C LEU A 193 -3.68 -15.97 2.54
N LEU A 194 -3.33 -14.75 2.11
CA LEU A 194 -2.27 -13.97 2.75
C LEU A 194 -2.58 -13.71 4.21
N LEU A 195 -3.82 -13.33 4.53
CA LEU A 195 -4.24 -13.15 5.91
C LEU A 195 -4.20 -14.45 6.70
N ALA A 196 -4.73 -15.55 6.16
CA ALA A 196 -4.82 -16.82 6.87
C ALA A 196 -3.45 -17.42 7.19
N GLU A 197 -2.49 -17.31 6.28
CA GLU A 197 -1.18 -17.93 6.40
C GLU A 197 -0.15 -17.04 7.10
N LEU A 198 -0.25 -15.72 6.94
CA LEU A 198 0.74 -14.80 7.50
C LEU A 198 0.27 -14.22 8.84
N ARG A 199 -1.00 -13.81 8.98
CA ARG A 199 -1.44 -13.18 10.23
C ARG A 199 -1.51 -14.23 11.34
N ARG A 200 -0.79 -14.01 12.44
CA ARG A 200 -0.92 -14.87 13.63
C ARG A 200 -2.22 -14.54 14.38
N PRO A 201 -2.91 -15.53 14.99
CA PRO A 201 -4.13 -15.29 15.77
C PRO A 201 -3.93 -14.33 16.95
N GLU A 202 -2.72 -14.26 17.50
CA GLU A 202 -2.35 -13.35 18.58
C GLU A 202 -1.87 -11.97 18.09
N GLY A 203 -2.06 -11.68 16.79
CA GLY A 203 -1.64 -10.44 16.14
C GLY A 203 -2.17 -9.22 16.87
N ARG A 204 -1.25 -8.41 17.38
CA ARG A 204 -1.55 -7.21 18.17
C ARG A 204 -1.72 -5.95 17.33
N ASP A 205 -1.29 -6.00 16.08
CA ASP A 205 -1.33 -4.86 15.18
C ASP A 205 -2.43 -5.05 14.14
N ASP A 206 -2.92 -3.94 13.63
CA ASP A 206 -3.88 -3.94 12.54
C ASP A 206 -3.22 -4.45 11.26
N VAL A 207 -4.05 -4.84 10.30
CA VAL A 207 -3.58 -5.18 8.96
C VAL A 207 -4.40 -4.44 7.93
N ALA A 208 -3.74 -3.63 7.11
CA ALA A 208 -4.26 -3.16 5.84
C ALA A 208 -3.53 -3.88 4.70
N LEU A 209 -4.29 -4.61 3.88
CA LEU A 209 -3.79 -5.32 2.70
C LEU A 209 -4.57 -4.85 1.47
N LEU A 210 -3.86 -4.46 0.42
CA LEU A 210 -4.42 -4.05 -0.86
C LEU A 210 -3.70 -4.78 -1.99
N VAL A 211 -4.48 -5.47 -2.83
CA VAL A 211 -4.00 -6.13 -4.04
C VAL A 211 -4.68 -5.51 -5.25
N ALA A 212 -3.90 -4.99 -6.19
CA ALA A 212 -4.38 -4.41 -7.43
C ALA A 212 -3.81 -5.18 -8.62
N ARG A 213 -4.67 -5.70 -9.49
CA ARG A 213 -4.31 -6.36 -10.76
C ARG A 213 -4.65 -5.47 -11.94
N THR A 214 -3.69 -5.28 -12.83
CA THR A 214 -3.92 -4.57 -14.09
C THR A 214 -4.85 -5.37 -15.00
N ARG A 215 -5.82 -4.68 -15.58
CA ARG A 215 -6.78 -5.20 -16.54
C ARG A 215 -6.73 -4.35 -17.82
N PRO A 216 -7.15 -4.88 -18.97
CA PRO A 216 -7.33 -4.06 -20.15
C PRO A 216 -8.28 -2.89 -19.87
N LEU A 217 -8.00 -1.73 -20.46
CA LEU A 217 -8.92 -0.61 -20.42
C LEU A 217 -10.24 -0.97 -21.12
N PRO A 218 -11.40 -0.74 -20.49
CA PRO A 218 -12.69 -0.96 -21.13
C PRO A 218 -12.80 -0.16 -22.43
N GLY A 219 -13.02 -0.82 -23.56
CA GLY A 219 -13.14 -0.18 -24.88
C GLY A 219 -11.85 -0.11 -25.70
N ALA A 220 -10.71 -0.54 -25.17
CA ALA A 220 -9.51 -0.82 -25.97
C ALA A 220 -9.77 -2.09 -26.81
N SER A 221 -10.33 -1.91 -28.00
CA SER A 221 -10.46 -3.00 -28.97
C SER A 221 -9.06 -3.44 -29.39
N GLN A 222 -8.75 -4.73 -29.19
CA GLN A 222 -7.53 -5.32 -29.74
C GLN A 222 -7.63 -5.20 -31.27
N SER A 223 -6.77 -4.36 -31.84
CA SER A 223 -6.57 -4.28 -33.30
C SER A 223 -5.80 -5.51 -33.76
#